data_AF-A0A327HNZ1-F1
#
_entry.id   AF-A0A327HNZ1-F1
#
_cell.length_a   1.000
_cell.length_b   1.000
_cell.length_c   1.000
_cell.angle_alpha   90.00
_cell.angle_beta   90.00
_cell.angle_gamma   90.00
#
_symmetry.space_group_name_H-M   'P 1'
#
loop_
_entity.id
_entity.type
_entity.pdbx_description
1 polymer ?
#
loop_
_entity_poly.entity_id
_entity_poly.type
_entity_poly.pdbx_seq_one_letter_code
_entity_poly.pdbx_strand_id
1 'polypeptide(L)'
;APKDAAFFAQPGGTGLFRCSDDATHNKPHGEFPIPTGVSTSPHTTQATNGIEILEAVVGKPVRFRISNRPSSNDAWVGIYPPNASDQDHGEQNKRWKWLREIDVNNSSFPEQSEGDWSIRVFSDGGHSLHSRTDFSVRPKHVVAANRSPQLNKRLITAFVTGMFLFGIGLPLFIAGHSPEAEENLGMIIPGAIMFGIGGFLLLGASLALISSRAESYAAAGKPAPRWTWMGMVFAVILLIPGIALLVIGSISAETLHYGGDSSARLWITDADGLGDQGFIIFIQAVPGDFDNNGIHDYCEIVTVNATHSGLWMSDPWTSWAKQNDADQTRQVFELEIAHDGSGCDADVWPEQKGDLVKLGQACYGCMAGYTDISASRSDASYPIPMWIQDGERVVEARGLMIAGSIMSGIGSLSLVGLGITRKAFKANPTPARKDPEAPAIEVLEAIEGKPVRFRINDPPRSSSAWVAIYPFGASDEDHGEEGERWKWLEDLDVSDASFPERRKGTVSIRVFSDGGHTLHSRADFDISPKDERWWED
;
A
#
# COMPACT_ATOMS: atom_id res chain seq x y z
N ALA A 1 59.35 -8.00 -6.18
CA ALA A 1 59.47 -7.14 -4.99
C ALA A 1 58.20 -6.33 -4.81
N PRO A 2 57.38 -6.61 -3.80
CA PRO A 2 56.44 -5.66 -3.23
C PRO A 2 56.89 -5.22 -1.82
N LYS A 3 56.54 -3.98 -1.46
CA LYS A 3 56.90 -3.32 -0.20
C LYS A 3 55.74 -3.38 0.81
N ASP A 4 56.13 -3.77 2.03
CA ASP A 4 55.71 -3.30 3.37
C ASP A 4 54.23 -3.54 3.80
N ALA A 5 53.91 -4.52 4.67
CA ALA A 5 54.08 -4.59 6.15
C ALA A 5 53.36 -3.43 6.91
N ALA A 6 52.56 -3.62 7.97
CA ALA A 6 52.75 -4.52 9.10
C ALA A 6 51.47 -4.82 9.93
N PHE A 7 51.57 -5.91 10.69
CA PHE A 7 50.66 -6.48 11.70
C PHE A 7 50.80 -5.82 13.10
N PHE A 8 49.71 -5.90 13.89
CA PHE A 8 49.51 -5.98 15.35
C PHE A 8 50.61 -5.60 16.37
N ALA A 9 50.21 -4.87 17.43
CA ALA A 9 50.44 -5.25 18.84
C ALA A 9 49.69 -4.32 19.84
N GLN A 10 48.92 -4.88 20.77
CA GLN A 10 48.73 -4.35 22.13
C GLN A 10 49.68 -5.12 23.07
N PRO A 11 50.19 -4.49 24.15
CA PRO A 11 49.75 -4.93 25.48
C PRO A 11 49.82 -3.86 26.61
N GLY A 12 49.04 -4.10 27.66
CA GLY A 12 49.52 -4.02 29.05
C GLY A 12 49.44 -2.68 29.79
N GLY A 13 48.55 -2.61 30.79
CA GLY A 13 48.56 -1.57 31.84
C GLY A 13 47.81 -2.05 33.08
N THR A 14 48.53 -2.17 34.19
CA THR A 14 48.28 -2.96 35.41
C THR A 14 47.52 -2.26 36.54
N GLY A 15 46.88 -3.06 37.42
CA GLY A 15 46.62 -2.79 38.85
C GLY A 15 45.18 -2.37 39.19
N LEU A 16 44.51 -2.78 40.26
CA LEU A 16 44.88 -3.53 41.46
C LEU A 16 43.57 -3.98 42.19
N PHE A 17 43.65 -5.03 43.01
CA PHE A 17 42.60 -5.76 43.74
C PHE A 17 41.79 -4.98 44.82
N ARG A 18 40.51 -5.35 45.06
CA ARG A 18 40.01 -6.11 46.25
C ARG A 18 38.46 -6.13 46.39
N CYS A 19 37.94 -7.25 46.93
CA CYS A 19 36.54 -7.54 47.26
C CYS A 19 36.25 -7.45 48.78
N SER A 20 34.94 -7.38 49.10
CA SER A 20 34.19 -7.87 50.30
C SER A 20 34.09 -7.06 51.61
N ASP A 21 32.82 -6.75 51.92
CA ASP A 21 31.98 -7.01 53.13
C ASP A 21 32.41 -6.50 54.53
N ASP A 22 31.56 -5.72 55.21
CA ASP A 22 30.46 -6.19 56.10
C ASP A 22 30.00 -5.08 57.11
N ALA A 23 28.80 -5.28 57.66
CA ALA A 23 28.29 -4.88 58.97
C ALA A 23 27.58 -3.51 59.14
N THR A 24 26.24 -3.55 59.16
CA THR A 24 25.46 -3.15 60.35
C THR A 24 24.04 -3.74 60.30
N HIS A 25 23.81 -4.77 61.12
CA HIS A 25 22.51 -5.35 61.46
C HIS A 25 22.04 -4.76 62.81
N ASN A 26 20.75 -4.43 62.96
CA ASN A 26 19.91 -4.82 64.11
C ASN A 26 18.49 -4.21 64.06
N LYS A 27 17.47 -5.07 64.15
CA LYS A 27 16.10 -4.78 64.64
C LYS A 27 16.06 -4.86 66.17
N PRO A 28 15.05 -4.26 66.84
CA PRO A 28 14.01 -5.11 67.46
C PRO A 28 12.57 -4.53 67.37
N HIS A 29 11.60 -5.35 67.83
CA HIS A 29 10.13 -5.32 67.66
C HIS A 29 9.31 -4.59 68.77
N GLY A 30 8.06 -4.18 68.44
CA GLY A 30 6.81 -4.08 69.26
C GLY A 30 6.63 -2.82 70.14
N GLU A 31 5.48 -2.14 70.30
CA GLU A 31 4.03 -2.39 70.07
C GLU A 31 3.18 -1.06 69.95
N PHE A 32 2.12 -1.08 69.09
CA PHE A 32 0.76 -0.44 69.04
C PHE A 32 0.36 0.95 69.68
N PRO A 33 -0.79 1.63 69.34
CA PRO A 33 -1.67 1.66 68.13
C PRO A 33 -2.19 3.07 67.62
N ILE A 34 -2.58 3.17 66.32
CA ILE A 34 -3.65 3.91 65.54
C ILE A 34 -4.26 5.26 66.08
N PRO A 35 -4.50 6.35 65.28
CA PRO A 35 -5.33 6.34 64.05
C PRO A 35 -4.98 7.20 62.81
N THR A 36 -5.44 6.67 61.67
CA THR A 36 -5.99 7.29 60.42
C THR A 36 -5.25 8.38 59.64
N GLY A 37 -4.91 8.03 58.39
CA GLY A 37 -5.22 8.79 57.17
C GLY A 37 -4.34 10.00 56.82
N VAL A 38 -3.63 9.95 55.68
CA VAL A 38 -3.63 10.95 54.60
C VAL A 38 -2.79 10.39 53.45
N SER A 39 -3.45 10.13 52.32
CA SER A 39 -2.84 9.90 51.01
C SER A 39 -2.33 11.24 50.46
N THR A 40 -1.04 11.34 50.21
CA THR A 40 -0.43 12.51 49.52
C THR A 40 -0.68 12.41 48.02
N SER A 41 -1.90 12.81 47.61
CA SER A 41 -2.14 13.37 46.28
C SER A 41 -1.79 14.86 46.33
N PRO A 42 -1.09 15.44 45.34
CA PRO A 42 -1.09 16.88 45.18
C PRO A 42 -2.51 17.30 44.79
N HIS A 43 -3.24 17.82 45.77
CA HIS A 43 -4.49 18.55 45.57
C HIS A 43 -4.31 19.61 44.48
N THR A 44 -4.92 19.39 43.33
CA THR A 44 -5.48 20.50 42.56
C THR A 44 -6.97 20.47 42.84
N THR A 45 -7.42 21.30 43.78
CA THR A 45 -8.83 21.65 43.96
C THR A 45 -9.34 22.24 42.65
N GLN A 46 -9.95 21.41 41.80
CA GLN A 46 -10.81 21.87 40.71
C GLN A 46 -12.09 22.40 41.34
N ALA A 47 -12.09 23.68 41.68
CA ALA A 47 -13.31 24.44 41.81
C ALA A 47 -14.05 24.41 40.47
N THR A 48 -15.36 24.21 40.53
CA THR A 48 -16.34 24.34 39.45
C THR A 48 -16.16 25.67 38.70
N ASN A 49 -15.33 25.68 37.66
CA ASN A 49 -14.99 26.89 36.90
C ASN A 49 -16.15 27.26 35.98
N GLY A 50 -16.87 28.33 36.33
CA GLY A 50 -18.04 28.83 35.60
C GLY A 50 -17.71 29.51 34.27
N ILE A 51 -16.75 29.00 33.48
CA ILE A 51 -16.38 29.49 32.14
C ILE A 51 -16.39 28.30 31.16
N GLU A 52 -17.17 28.42 30.09
CA GLU A 52 -17.33 27.41 29.03
C GLU A 52 -16.82 27.96 27.69
N ILE A 53 -15.94 27.22 27.00
CA ILE A 53 -15.42 27.62 25.69
C ILE A 53 -16.35 27.08 24.59
N LEU A 54 -16.95 27.98 23.82
CA LEU A 54 -17.90 27.66 22.74
C LEU A 54 -17.17 27.41 21.41
N GLU A 55 -16.09 28.14 21.13
CA GLU A 55 -15.31 28.02 19.90
C GLU A 55 -13.89 28.54 20.10
N ALA A 56 -12.88 27.72 19.80
CA ALA A 56 -11.46 28.08 19.86
C ALA A 56 -10.71 27.49 18.67
N VAL A 57 -10.81 28.16 17.52
CA VAL A 57 -10.25 27.71 16.24
C VAL A 57 -9.39 28.81 15.64
N VAL A 58 -8.23 28.44 15.07
CA VAL A 58 -7.34 29.38 14.38
C VAL A 58 -8.08 30.13 13.27
N GLY A 59 -7.89 31.46 13.20
CA GLY A 59 -8.54 32.34 12.21
C GLY A 59 -9.99 32.70 12.53
N LYS A 60 -10.47 32.38 13.74
CA LYS A 60 -11.78 32.77 14.24
C LYS A 60 -11.68 33.42 15.64
N PRO A 61 -12.63 34.28 16.02
CA PRO A 61 -12.74 34.78 17.39
C PRO A 61 -12.92 33.63 18.39
N VAL A 62 -12.25 33.71 19.53
CA VAL A 62 -12.46 32.75 20.63
C VAL A 62 -13.77 33.11 21.33
N ARG A 63 -14.77 32.22 21.27
CA ARG A 63 -16.09 32.42 21.89
C ARG A 63 -16.22 31.65 23.19
N PHE A 64 -16.85 32.27 24.18
CA PHE A 64 -17.01 31.69 25.51
C PHE A 64 -18.26 32.22 26.23
N ARG A 65 -18.69 31.47 27.24
CA ARG A 65 -19.77 31.84 28.18
C ARG A 65 -19.25 31.80 29.62
N ILE A 66 -19.79 32.67 30.47
CA ILE A 66 -19.54 32.71 31.91
C ILE A 66 -20.85 32.43 32.66
N SER A 67 -20.94 31.28 33.32
CA SER A 67 -22.15 30.83 34.05
C SER A 67 -22.23 31.37 35.49
N ASN A 68 -21.08 31.60 36.14
CA ASN A 68 -21.01 32.10 37.53
C ASN A 68 -20.38 33.51 37.57
N ARG A 69 -21.11 34.49 37.05
CA ARG A 69 -20.66 35.89 36.96
C ARG A 69 -20.45 36.51 38.36
N PRO A 70 -19.28 37.11 38.66
CA PRO A 70 -19.10 37.93 39.87
C PRO A 70 -20.12 39.08 39.97
N SER A 71 -20.55 39.39 41.18
CA SER A 71 -21.54 40.46 41.45
C SER A 71 -20.96 41.88 41.38
N SER A 72 -19.64 42.03 41.38
CA SER A 72 -18.98 43.34 41.32
C SER A 72 -19.13 44.00 39.94
N ASN A 73 -19.36 45.31 39.94
CA ASN A 73 -19.35 46.12 38.72
C ASN A 73 -17.95 46.32 38.13
N ASP A 74 -16.92 46.05 38.93
CA ASP A 74 -15.51 46.11 38.53
C ASP A 74 -14.96 44.71 38.22
N ALA A 75 -15.83 43.74 37.95
CA ALA A 75 -15.39 42.44 37.46
C ALA A 75 -15.03 42.51 35.97
N TRP A 76 -13.95 41.82 35.59
CA TRP A 76 -13.45 41.80 34.21
C TRP A 76 -12.93 40.42 33.82
N VAL A 77 -12.80 40.18 32.53
CA VAL A 77 -12.31 38.93 31.95
C VAL A 77 -11.15 39.19 31.02
N GLY A 78 -10.12 38.35 31.06
CA GLY A 78 -8.96 38.41 30.17
C GLY A 78 -8.62 37.07 29.52
N ILE A 79 -7.92 37.14 28.39
CA ILE A 79 -7.34 36.00 27.67
C ILE A 79 -5.81 36.10 27.68
N TYR A 80 -5.16 35.00 28.07
CA TYR A 80 -3.74 34.97 28.39
C TYR A 80 -3.03 33.82 27.68
N PRO A 81 -1.83 34.06 27.12
CA PRO A 81 -0.97 32.99 26.62
C PRO A 81 -0.49 32.11 27.80
N PRO A 82 0.11 30.95 27.51
CA PRO A 82 0.52 30.04 28.56
C PRO A 82 1.61 30.72 29.40
N ASN A 83 1.54 30.53 30.72
CA ASN A 83 2.47 31.10 31.71
C ASN A 83 2.45 32.63 31.90
N ALA A 84 1.56 33.37 31.24
CA ALA A 84 1.42 34.80 31.52
C ALA A 84 0.87 35.04 32.93
N SER A 85 1.44 36.03 33.62
CA SER A 85 0.97 36.53 34.91
C SER A 85 -0.40 37.21 34.77
N ASP A 86 -1.22 37.21 35.82
CA ASP A 86 -2.53 37.89 35.84
C ASP A 86 -2.43 39.40 35.60
N GLN A 87 -1.25 39.97 35.86
CA GLN A 87 -0.89 41.36 35.62
C GLN A 87 -0.63 41.68 34.14
N ASP A 88 -0.31 40.67 33.32
CA ASP A 88 -0.05 40.83 31.89
C ASP A 88 -1.33 40.60 31.08
N HIS A 89 -2.33 41.48 31.26
CA HIS A 89 -3.61 41.37 30.58
C HIS A 89 -3.66 42.10 29.23
N GLY A 90 -2.62 42.85 28.86
CA GLY A 90 -2.55 43.60 27.61
C GLY A 90 -3.62 44.71 27.46
N GLU A 91 -3.95 45.06 26.21
CA GLU A 91 -4.88 46.13 25.88
C GLU A 91 -6.37 45.74 26.01
N GLN A 92 -7.19 46.68 26.47
CA GLN A 92 -8.65 46.52 26.56
C GLN A 92 -9.24 46.23 25.18
N ASN A 93 -10.26 45.37 25.13
CA ASN A 93 -10.93 44.84 23.94
C ASN A 93 -10.10 43.91 23.06
N LYS A 94 -8.78 43.83 23.25
CA LYS A 94 -7.93 42.82 22.59
C LYS A 94 -7.70 41.61 23.47
N ARG A 95 -7.27 41.84 24.71
CA ARG A 95 -6.89 40.78 25.65
C ARG A 95 -7.67 40.80 26.97
N TRP A 96 -8.47 41.84 27.23
CA TRP A 96 -9.40 41.85 28.37
C TRP A 96 -10.60 42.79 28.15
N LYS A 97 -11.70 42.58 28.89
CA LYS A 97 -12.95 43.37 28.84
C LYS A 97 -13.65 43.39 30.21
N TRP A 98 -14.37 44.48 30.53
CA TRP A 98 -15.23 44.52 31.72
C TRP A 98 -16.48 43.65 31.52
N LEU A 99 -16.89 42.90 32.56
CA LEU A 99 -18.07 42.02 32.47
C LEU A 99 -19.38 42.78 32.26
N ARG A 100 -19.44 44.06 32.65
CA ARG A 100 -20.60 44.95 32.43
C ARG A 100 -20.75 45.40 30.97
N GLU A 101 -19.70 45.28 30.16
CA GLU A 101 -19.65 45.75 28.78
C GLU A 101 -19.84 44.62 27.75
N ILE A 102 -20.00 43.36 28.21
CA ILE A 102 -20.13 42.18 27.35
C ILE A 102 -21.38 41.37 27.68
N ASP A 103 -21.87 40.63 26.68
CA ASP A 103 -22.82 39.55 26.91
C ASP A 103 -22.09 38.32 27.45
N VAL A 104 -22.29 38.02 28.73
CA VAL A 104 -21.64 36.89 29.41
C VAL A 104 -22.09 35.53 28.88
N ASN A 105 -23.21 35.44 28.15
CA ASN A 105 -23.69 34.19 27.56
C ASN A 105 -23.06 33.86 26.20
N ASN A 106 -22.46 34.85 25.54
CA ASN A 106 -21.89 34.69 24.20
C ASN A 106 -20.86 35.80 23.93
N SER A 107 -19.77 35.80 24.71
CA SER A 107 -18.68 36.77 24.56
C SER A 107 -17.59 36.23 23.66
N SER A 108 -16.76 37.14 23.12
CA SER A 108 -15.62 36.75 22.30
C SER A 108 -14.40 37.65 22.44
N PHE A 109 -13.22 37.03 22.27
CA PHE A 109 -11.95 37.72 21.99
C PHE A 109 -11.58 37.58 20.52
N PRO A 110 -10.79 38.53 19.96
CA PRO A 110 -10.23 38.40 18.61
C PRO A 110 -9.48 37.07 18.41
N GLU A 111 -9.20 36.75 17.15
CA GLU A 111 -8.45 35.56 16.78
C GLU A 111 -7.12 35.45 17.55
N GLN A 112 -6.77 34.22 17.93
CA GLN A 112 -5.54 33.91 18.67
C GLN A 112 -4.68 32.94 17.87
N SER A 113 -3.37 32.97 18.10
CA SER A 113 -2.44 32.02 17.50
C SER A 113 -2.69 30.61 18.04
N GLU A 114 -2.33 29.61 17.24
CA GLU A 114 -2.32 28.21 17.67
C GLU A 114 -1.49 28.03 18.95
N GLY A 115 -2.00 27.25 19.89
CA GLY A 115 -1.35 26.99 21.17
C GLY A 115 -2.31 26.97 22.36
N ASP A 116 -1.74 26.87 23.55
CA ASP A 116 -2.48 26.87 24.81
C ASP A 116 -2.75 28.28 25.29
N TRP A 117 -3.96 28.51 25.78
CA TRP A 117 -4.47 29.79 26.23
C TRP A 117 -5.29 29.61 27.50
N SER A 118 -5.54 30.70 28.21
CA SER A 118 -6.39 30.70 29.39
C SER A 118 -7.33 31.89 29.40
N ILE A 119 -8.61 31.65 29.68
CA ILE A 119 -9.58 32.70 30.03
C ILE A 119 -9.64 32.81 31.54
N ARG A 120 -9.48 34.03 32.06
CA ARG A 120 -9.45 34.33 33.49
C ARG A 120 -10.45 35.43 33.81
N VAL A 121 -11.28 35.22 34.82
CA VAL A 121 -12.27 36.19 35.31
C VAL A 121 -11.81 36.69 36.66
N PHE A 122 -11.87 38.00 36.88
CA PHE A 122 -11.46 38.69 38.11
C PHE A 122 -12.67 39.35 38.77
N SER A 123 -12.76 39.26 40.10
CA SER A 123 -13.96 39.66 40.86
C SER A 123 -13.97 41.12 41.31
N ASP A 124 -12.80 41.76 41.41
CA ASP A 124 -12.63 43.15 41.80
C ASP A 124 -11.78 43.84 40.73
N GLY A 125 -11.86 45.17 40.59
CA GLY A 125 -11.12 45.90 39.54
C GLY A 125 -9.59 45.76 39.58
N GLY A 126 -9.06 44.97 40.53
CA GLY A 126 -7.69 44.46 40.56
C GLY A 126 -7.59 43.06 39.94
N HIS A 127 -6.78 42.19 40.54
CA HIS A 127 -6.42 40.89 39.97
C HIS A 127 -6.84 39.72 40.88
N SER A 128 -7.90 39.87 41.67
CA SER A 128 -8.45 38.75 42.45
C SER A 128 -9.14 37.76 41.53
N LEU A 129 -8.45 36.64 41.25
CA LEU A 129 -8.92 35.61 40.34
C LEU A 129 -10.18 34.91 40.88
N HIS A 130 -11.26 34.99 40.11
CA HIS A 130 -12.55 34.36 40.42
C HIS A 130 -12.71 33.00 39.73
N SER A 131 -12.30 32.89 38.47
CA SER A 131 -12.38 31.64 37.70
C SER A 131 -11.33 31.64 36.61
N ARG A 132 -10.78 30.46 36.29
CA ARG A 132 -9.82 30.26 35.21
C ARG A 132 -10.15 28.99 34.44
N THR A 133 -10.12 29.07 33.11
CA THR A 133 -10.26 27.92 32.23
C THR A 133 -9.15 27.94 31.19
N ASP A 134 -8.39 26.87 31.16
CA ASP A 134 -7.31 26.65 30.19
C ASP A 134 -7.87 25.88 28.98
N PHE A 135 -7.48 26.28 27.77
CA PHE A 135 -7.97 25.70 26.51
C PHE A 135 -6.90 25.83 25.42
N SER A 136 -6.99 25.02 24.37
CA SER A 136 -6.06 25.10 23.24
C SER A 136 -6.80 25.57 21.98
N VAL A 137 -6.23 26.55 21.27
CA VAL A 137 -6.72 26.98 19.96
C VAL A 137 -6.17 26.01 18.92
N ARG A 138 -7.06 25.21 18.32
CA ARG A 138 -6.68 24.17 17.35
C ARG A 138 -6.92 24.65 15.91
N PRO A 139 -6.12 24.20 14.93
CA PRO A 139 -6.43 24.46 13.53
C PRO A 139 -7.76 23.79 13.16
N LYS A 140 -8.51 24.42 12.23
CA LYS A 140 -9.74 23.83 11.68
C LYS A 140 -9.36 22.52 10.98
N HIS A 141 -9.59 21.40 11.66
CA HIS A 141 -9.39 20.08 11.08
C HIS A 141 -10.39 19.89 9.93
N VAL A 142 -9.97 20.20 8.71
CA VAL A 142 -10.34 19.36 7.58
C VAL A 142 -9.67 18.04 7.88
N VAL A 143 -10.45 17.02 8.25
CA VAL A 143 -9.95 15.65 8.34
C VAL A 143 -9.67 15.17 6.92
N ALA A 144 -8.58 15.67 6.34
CA ALA A 144 -7.77 14.91 5.41
C ALA A 144 -6.73 14.22 6.29
N ALA A 145 -6.79 12.89 6.36
CA ALA A 145 -5.77 12.11 7.01
C ALA A 145 -4.39 12.54 6.46
N ASN A 146 -3.59 13.23 7.28
CA ASN A 146 -2.20 13.49 6.99
C ASN A 146 -1.43 12.16 7.10
N ARG A 147 -1.53 11.29 6.09
CA ARG A 147 -0.35 10.51 5.71
C ARG A 147 0.66 11.52 5.18
N SER A 148 1.84 11.53 5.78
CA SER A 148 2.83 12.61 5.65
C SER A 148 3.08 13.05 4.19
N PRO A 149 3.28 14.36 3.93
CA PRO A 149 3.72 14.86 2.61
C PRO A 149 5.01 14.17 2.13
N GLN A 150 5.78 13.64 3.09
CA GLN A 150 7.01 12.90 2.88
C GLN A 150 6.77 11.49 2.33
N LEU A 151 5.70 10.79 2.72
CA LEU A 151 5.36 9.46 2.21
C LEU A 151 4.90 9.51 0.75
N ASN A 152 4.05 10.50 0.40
CA ASN A 152 3.63 10.68 -1.00
C ASN A 152 4.80 11.07 -1.92
N LYS A 153 5.73 11.91 -1.45
CA LYS A 153 6.96 12.22 -2.19
C LYS A 153 7.81 10.96 -2.41
N ARG A 154 8.03 10.14 -1.36
CA ARG A 154 8.77 8.87 -1.46
C ARG A 154 8.10 7.86 -2.40
N LEU A 155 6.78 7.76 -2.37
CA LEU A 155 6.01 6.89 -3.27
C LEU A 155 6.08 7.38 -4.74
N ILE A 156 6.01 8.69 -4.97
CA ILE A 156 6.18 9.27 -6.31
C ILE A 156 7.61 9.03 -6.81
N THR A 157 8.63 9.24 -5.96
CA THR A 157 10.01 8.93 -6.30
C THR A 157 10.19 7.46 -6.62
N ALA A 158 9.66 6.54 -5.80
CA ALA A 158 9.70 5.11 -6.06
C ALA A 158 9.00 4.71 -7.36
N PHE A 159 7.87 5.34 -7.69
CA PHE A 159 7.16 5.14 -8.95
C PHE A 159 8.00 5.61 -10.15
N VAL A 160 8.61 6.81 -10.08
CA VAL A 160 9.45 7.36 -11.16
C VAL A 160 10.73 6.54 -11.33
N THR A 161 11.39 6.16 -10.24
CA THR A 161 12.55 5.27 -10.26
C THR A 161 12.18 3.91 -10.83
N GLY A 162 11.03 3.35 -10.45
CA GLY A 162 10.51 2.10 -11.00
C GLY A 162 10.27 2.19 -12.50
N MET A 163 9.67 3.29 -12.99
CA MET A 163 9.45 3.54 -14.42
C MET A 163 10.76 3.63 -15.20
N PHE A 164 11.78 4.28 -14.63
CA PHE A 164 13.09 4.42 -15.26
C PHE A 164 13.82 3.08 -15.34
N LEU A 165 13.84 2.31 -14.25
CA LEU A 165 14.45 0.99 -14.19
C LEU A 165 13.72 -0.02 -15.08
N PHE A 166 12.38 0.04 -15.15
CA PHE A 166 11.59 -0.80 -16.04
C PHE A 166 11.82 -0.43 -17.51
N GLY A 167 11.83 0.86 -17.84
CA GLY A 167 12.03 1.36 -19.20
C GLY A 167 13.42 1.08 -19.77
N ILE A 168 14.45 1.01 -18.94
CA ILE A 168 15.82 0.64 -19.36
C ILE A 168 16.04 -0.87 -19.23
N GLY A 169 15.52 -1.49 -18.17
CA GLY A 169 15.69 -2.91 -17.89
C GLY A 169 14.98 -3.81 -18.89
N LEU A 170 13.78 -3.43 -19.36
CA LEU A 170 13.03 -4.22 -20.33
C LEU A 170 13.75 -4.31 -21.69
N PRO A 171 14.20 -3.21 -22.32
CA PRO A 171 15.00 -3.29 -23.54
C PRO A 171 16.30 -4.07 -23.36
N LEU A 172 17.00 -3.92 -22.22
CA LEU A 172 18.24 -4.67 -21.98
C LEU A 172 17.99 -6.17 -21.79
N PHE A 173 16.89 -6.53 -21.12
CA PHE A 173 16.49 -7.92 -20.94
C PHE A 173 16.08 -8.56 -22.28
N ILE A 174 15.35 -7.83 -23.12
CA ILE A 174 14.94 -8.29 -24.46
C ILE A 174 16.16 -8.37 -25.38
N ALA A 175 16.98 -7.32 -25.43
CA ALA A 175 18.17 -7.25 -26.29
C ALA A 175 19.17 -8.34 -25.95
N GLY A 176 19.32 -8.69 -24.67
CA GLY A 176 20.16 -9.81 -24.22
C GLY A 176 19.67 -11.19 -24.67
N HIS A 177 18.40 -11.34 -25.05
CA HIS A 177 17.83 -12.59 -25.59
C HIS A 177 17.75 -12.61 -27.12
N SER A 178 18.24 -11.58 -27.80
CA SER A 178 18.35 -11.53 -29.26
C SER A 178 19.48 -12.44 -29.72
N PRO A 179 19.34 -13.15 -30.86
CA PRO A 179 20.40 -14.00 -31.40
C PRO A 179 21.66 -13.23 -31.86
N GLU A 180 21.61 -11.89 -31.95
CA GLU A 180 22.69 -11.03 -32.45
C GLU A 180 23.89 -10.84 -31.50
N ALA A 181 24.01 -11.57 -30.40
CA ALA A 181 24.85 -11.11 -29.29
C ALA A 181 25.57 -12.24 -28.53
N GLU A 182 26.68 -12.71 -29.12
CA GLU A 182 27.73 -13.52 -28.51
C GLU A 182 27.95 -13.16 -27.02
N GLU A 183 27.72 -14.13 -26.13
CA GLU A 183 27.90 -14.08 -24.66
C GLU A 183 27.37 -12.85 -23.87
N ASN A 184 26.09 -12.48 -24.03
CA ASN A 184 25.51 -11.36 -23.28
C ASN A 184 24.84 -11.70 -21.95
N LEU A 185 25.41 -12.65 -21.19
CA LEU A 185 25.05 -12.82 -19.77
C LEU A 185 25.20 -11.49 -19.00
N GLY A 186 26.16 -10.66 -19.42
CA GLY A 186 26.41 -9.31 -18.91
C GLY A 186 25.31 -8.29 -19.19
N MET A 187 24.39 -8.53 -20.13
CA MET A 187 23.21 -7.69 -20.37
C MET A 187 21.91 -8.32 -19.84
N ILE A 188 21.78 -9.65 -19.93
CA ILE A 188 20.60 -10.39 -19.47
C ILE A 188 20.44 -10.25 -17.95
N ILE A 189 21.50 -10.51 -17.17
CA ILE A 189 21.41 -10.49 -15.69
C ILE A 189 21.07 -9.09 -15.18
N PRO A 190 21.76 -8.01 -15.59
CA PRO A 190 21.39 -6.66 -15.18
C PRO A 190 20.02 -6.23 -15.71
N GLY A 191 19.66 -6.61 -16.94
CA GLY A 191 18.35 -6.34 -17.53
C GLY A 191 17.21 -6.97 -16.71
N ALA A 192 17.34 -8.25 -16.36
CA ALA A 192 16.38 -8.99 -15.54
C ALA A 192 16.24 -8.38 -14.14
N ILE A 193 17.35 -7.99 -13.51
CA ILE A 193 17.34 -7.37 -12.18
C ILE A 193 16.67 -5.99 -12.24
N MET A 194 17.03 -5.14 -13.20
CA MET A 194 16.45 -3.80 -13.34
C MET A 194 14.96 -3.86 -13.71
N PHE A 195 14.59 -4.78 -14.61
CA PHE A 195 13.20 -5.03 -14.96
C PHE A 195 12.39 -5.54 -13.76
N GLY A 196 12.91 -6.51 -13.01
CA GLY A 196 12.26 -7.07 -11.83
C GLY A 196 12.09 -6.05 -10.70
N ILE A 197 13.16 -5.32 -10.35
CA ILE A 197 13.12 -4.26 -9.33
C ILE A 197 12.22 -3.11 -9.79
N GLY A 198 12.34 -2.70 -11.06
CA GLY A 198 11.51 -1.65 -11.65
C GLY A 198 10.03 -1.99 -11.61
N GLY A 199 9.68 -3.22 -11.98
CA GLY A 199 8.32 -3.76 -11.90
C GLY A 199 7.80 -3.81 -10.47
N PHE A 200 8.61 -4.27 -9.51
CA PHE A 200 8.23 -4.31 -8.09
C PHE A 200 7.98 -2.91 -7.52
N LEU A 201 8.85 -1.94 -7.82
CA LEU A 201 8.70 -0.55 -7.39
C LEU A 201 7.47 0.12 -8.03
N LEU A 202 7.24 -0.10 -9.32
CA LEU A 202 6.04 0.37 -10.01
C LEU A 202 4.77 -0.20 -9.35
N LEU A 203 4.75 -1.49 -9.06
CA LEU A 203 3.60 -2.15 -8.44
C LEU A 203 3.34 -1.67 -7.01
N GLY A 204 4.36 -1.71 -6.16
CA GLY A 204 4.25 -1.29 -4.76
C GLY A 204 3.86 0.18 -4.65
N ALA A 205 4.50 1.05 -5.43
CA ALA A 205 4.20 2.48 -5.41
C ALA A 205 2.82 2.80 -5.99
N SER A 206 2.44 2.17 -7.12
CA SER A 206 1.12 2.37 -7.73
C SER A 206 0.01 1.93 -6.81
N LEU A 207 0.10 0.72 -6.22
CA LEU A 207 -0.90 0.22 -5.28
C LEU A 207 -1.04 1.12 -4.05
N ALA A 208 0.06 1.63 -3.51
CA ALA A 208 0.05 2.54 -2.36
C ALA A 208 -0.51 3.94 -2.71
N LEU A 209 -0.16 4.51 -3.88
CA LEU A 209 -0.71 5.78 -4.37
C LEU A 209 -2.20 5.68 -4.71
N ILE A 210 -2.61 4.54 -5.27
CA ILE A 210 -4.00 4.27 -5.61
C ILE A 210 -4.82 4.00 -4.34
N SER A 211 -4.29 3.25 -3.37
CA SER A 211 -4.89 3.04 -2.05
C SER A 211 -5.06 4.36 -1.30
N SER A 212 -4.04 5.22 -1.25
CA SER A 212 -4.14 6.52 -0.57
C SER A 212 -5.14 7.47 -1.25
N ARG A 213 -5.20 7.48 -2.58
CA ARG A 213 -6.25 8.20 -3.31
C ARG A 213 -7.63 7.60 -3.06
N ALA A 214 -7.77 6.27 -3.08
CA ALA A 214 -9.04 5.60 -2.85
C ALA A 214 -9.58 5.87 -1.44
N GLU A 215 -8.74 5.84 -0.40
CA GLU A 215 -9.08 6.25 0.97
C GLU A 215 -9.54 7.73 1.01
N SER A 216 -8.84 8.63 0.33
CA SER A 216 -9.21 10.05 0.24
C SER A 216 -10.57 10.28 -0.45
N TYR A 217 -10.84 9.56 -1.54
CA TYR A 217 -12.11 9.67 -2.26
C TYR A 217 -13.27 9.00 -1.50
N ALA A 218 -13.02 7.88 -0.81
CA ALA A 218 -13.99 7.21 0.05
C ALA A 218 -14.36 8.09 1.26
N ALA A 219 -13.37 8.74 1.90
CA ALA A 219 -13.59 9.71 2.97
C ALA A 219 -14.41 10.94 2.51
N ALA A 220 -14.35 11.27 1.21
CA ALA A 220 -15.14 12.35 0.62
C ALA A 220 -16.55 11.91 0.17
N GLY A 221 -16.94 10.65 0.37
CA GLY A 221 -18.27 10.12 0.00
C GLY A 221 -18.56 10.12 -1.51
N LYS A 222 -17.53 10.22 -2.36
CA LYS A 222 -17.70 10.30 -3.83
C LYS A 222 -17.67 8.90 -4.45
N PRO A 223 -18.53 8.61 -5.45
CA PRO A 223 -18.49 7.33 -6.16
C PRO A 223 -17.15 7.13 -6.89
N ALA A 224 -16.79 5.86 -7.12
CA ALA A 224 -15.56 5.50 -7.83
C ALA A 224 -15.44 6.31 -9.15
N PRO A 225 -14.29 6.95 -9.40
CA PRO A 225 -14.11 7.78 -10.59
C PRO A 225 -14.34 7.01 -11.89
N ARG A 226 -14.98 7.63 -12.90
CA ARG A 226 -15.27 6.99 -14.20
C ARG A 226 -14.01 6.47 -14.92
N TRP A 227 -12.84 7.06 -14.67
CA TRP A 227 -11.57 6.59 -15.25
C TRP A 227 -11.20 5.17 -14.80
N THR A 228 -11.63 4.73 -13.61
CA THR A 228 -11.35 3.36 -13.13
C THR A 228 -12.03 2.30 -14.00
N TRP A 229 -13.23 2.60 -14.51
CA TRP A 229 -13.95 1.74 -15.44
C TRP A 229 -13.28 1.73 -16.82
N MET A 230 -12.91 2.90 -17.33
CA MET A 230 -12.15 3.00 -18.59
C MET A 230 -10.82 2.25 -18.50
N GLY A 231 -10.11 2.37 -17.37
CA GLY A 231 -8.85 1.67 -17.12
C GLY A 231 -9.00 0.14 -17.13
N MET A 232 -10.08 -0.42 -16.58
CA MET A 232 -10.32 -1.86 -16.65
C MET A 232 -10.65 -2.30 -18.07
N VAL A 233 -11.42 -1.51 -18.84
CA VAL A 233 -11.72 -1.81 -20.24
C VAL A 233 -10.42 -1.83 -21.06
N PHE A 234 -9.55 -0.83 -20.91
CA PHE A 234 -8.23 -0.83 -21.54
C PHE A 234 -7.35 -2.01 -21.10
N ALA A 235 -7.37 -2.36 -19.81
CA ALA A 235 -6.61 -3.49 -19.30
C ALA A 235 -7.08 -4.82 -19.92
N VAL A 236 -8.39 -5.03 -20.08
CA VAL A 236 -8.95 -6.21 -20.78
C VAL A 236 -8.60 -6.19 -22.27
N ILE A 237 -8.67 -5.03 -22.92
CA ILE A 237 -8.30 -4.87 -24.33
C ILE A 237 -6.82 -5.17 -24.57
N LEU A 238 -5.93 -4.94 -23.60
CA LEU A 238 -4.52 -5.33 -23.69
C LEU A 238 -4.29 -6.80 -23.35
N LEU A 239 -5.02 -7.32 -22.36
CA LEU A 239 -4.88 -8.70 -21.89
C LEU A 239 -5.28 -9.72 -22.97
N ILE A 240 -6.41 -9.51 -23.64
CA ILE A 240 -6.95 -10.50 -24.60
C ILE A 240 -6.00 -10.73 -25.78
N PRO A 241 -5.51 -9.69 -26.50
CA PRO A 241 -4.52 -9.86 -27.54
C PRO A 241 -3.18 -10.34 -26.98
N GLY A 242 -2.79 -9.90 -25.78
CA GLY A 242 -1.54 -10.36 -25.15
C GLY A 242 -1.51 -11.87 -24.94
N ILE A 243 -2.60 -12.45 -24.44
CA ILE A 243 -2.75 -13.90 -24.30
C ILE A 243 -2.80 -14.59 -25.67
N ALA A 244 -3.50 -14.02 -26.64
CA ALA A 244 -3.55 -14.59 -27.98
C ALA A 244 -2.16 -14.66 -28.64
N LEU A 245 -1.36 -13.60 -28.53
CA LEU A 245 0.01 -13.55 -29.03
C LEU A 245 0.92 -14.56 -28.34
N LEU A 246 0.78 -14.75 -27.02
CA LEU A 246 1.49 -15.79 -26.28
C LEU A 246 1.18 -17.19 -26.82
N VAL A 247 -0.10 -17.50 -27.01
CA VAL A 247 -0.54 -18.82 -27.50
C VAL A 247 -0.06 -19.05 -28.93
N ILE A 248 -0.23 -18.07 -29.82
CA ILE A 248 0.24 -18.17 -31.20
C ILE A 248 1.76 -18.33 -31.23
N GLY A 249 2.49 -17.48 -30.50
CA GLY A 249 3.95 -17.56 -30.42
C GLY A 249 4.44 -18.91 -29.87
N SER A 250 3.82 -19.45 -28.83
CA SER A 250 4.21 -20.76 -28.28
C SER A 250 4.00 -21.89 -29.29
N ILE A 251 2.88 -21.88 -30.02
CA ILE A 251 2.60 -22.92 -31.02
C ILE A 251 3.61 -22.79 -32.17
N SER A 252 3.81 -21.59 -32.70
CA SER A 252 4.73 -21.34 -33.80
C SER A 252 6.20 -21.67 -33.47
N ALA A 253 6.63 -21.48 -32.21
CA ALA A 253 7.98 -21.83 -31.77
C ALA A 253 8.24 -23.35 -31.73
N GLU A 254 7.19 -24.17 -31.70
CA GLU A 254 7.29 -25.63 -31.64
C GLU A 254 7.02 -26.31 -33.00
N THR A 255 6.54 -25.59 -34.02
CA THR A 255 6.21 -26.22 -35.30
C THR A 255 7.47 -26.71 -36.03
N LEU A 256 7.49 -28.01 -36.29
CA LEU A 256 8.42 -28.66 -37.22
C LEU A 256 7.75 -28.71 -38.60
N HIS A 257 8.36 -28.08 -39.60
CA HIS A 257 7.77 -28.00 -40.95
C HIS A 257 8.04 -29.23 -41.80
N TYR A 258 9.10 -29.96 -41.46
CA TYR A 258 9.53 -31.14 -42.19
C TYR A 258 10.04 -32.17 -41.19
N GLY A 259 9.69 -33.45 -41.33
CA GLY A 259 10.06 -34.46 -40.33
C GLY A 259 10.06 -35.87 -40.87
N GLY A 260 11.13 -36.61 -40.55
CA GLY A 260 11.25 -38.05 -40.81
C GLY A 260 11.94 -38.44 -42.12
N ASP A 261 12.37 -37.46 -42.92
CA ASP A 261 13.12 -37.67 -44.15
C ASP A 261 14.61 -37.36 -43.94
N SER A 262 15.50 -37.99 -44.71
CA SER A 262 16.95 -37.78 -44.62
C SER A 262 17.51 -36.72 -45.56
N SER A 263 16.65 -36.14 -46.38
CA SER A 263 17.00 -35.05 -47.30
C SER A 263 15.79 -34.17 -47.53
N ALA A 264 16.00 -32.87 -47.66
CA ALA A 264 14.95 -31.89 -47.89
C ALA A 264 15.41 -30.85 -48.91
N ARG A 265 14.47 -30.34 -49.70
CA ARG A 265 14.66 -29.17 -50.54
C ARG A 265 13.68 -28.09 -50.13
N LEU A 266 14.18 -27.00 -49.56
CA LEU A 266 13.38 -25.93 -48.96
C LEU A 266 13.62 -24.62 -49.70
N TRP A 267 12.64 -23.73 -49.68
CA TRP A 267 12.72 -22.42 -50.33
C TRP A 267 12.75 -21.30 -49.30
N ILE A 268 13.70 -20.38 -49.45
CA ILE A 268 13.83 -19.15 -48.65
C ILE A 268 13.21 -17.99 -49.43
N THR A 269 12.43 -17.14 -48.75
CA THR A 269 11.74 -16.01 -49.39
C THR A 269 12.44 -14.66 -49.16
N ASP A 270 13.20 -14.48 -48.06
CA ASP A 270 13.97 -13.26 -47.71
C ASP A 270 13.22 -11.94 -48.01
N ALA A 271 12.32 -11.56 -47.10
CA ALA A 271 11.41 -10.44 -47.31
C ALA A 271 12.06 -9.05 -47.12
N ASP A 272 13.12 -8.96 -46.30
CA ASP A 272 13.78 -7.71 -45.94
C ASP A 272 15.11 -7.49 -46.69
N GLY A 273 15.63 -8.52 -47.37
CA GLY A 273 16.88 -8.47 -48.12
C GLY A 273 18.11 -8.47 -47.23
N LEU A 274 17.97 -8.83 -45.95
CA LEU A 274 19.06 -8.90 -44.98
C LEU A 274 19.55 -10.33 -44.73
N GLY A 275 18.97 -11.30 -45.46
CA GLY A 275 19.16 -12.72 -45.24
C GLY A 275 18.10 -13.28 -44.30
N ASP A 276 17.99 -14.61 -44.28
CA ASP A 276 17.01 -15.35 -43.51
C ASP A 276 17.71 -16.13 -42.39
N GLN A 277 17.02 -16.35 -41.27
CA GLN A 277 17.52 -17.17 -40.16
C GLN A 277 17.73 -18.64 -40.57
N GLY A 278 17.20 -19.06 -41.73
CA GLY A 278 17.47 -20.36 -42.32
C GLY A 278 16.70 -21.47 -41.62
N PHE A 279 17.34 -22.63 -41.45
CA PHE A 279 16.69 -23.85 -41.00
C PHE A 279 17.41 -24.47 -39.82
N ILE A 280 16.69 -24.71 -38.73
CA ILE A 280 17.21 -25.41 -37.54
C ILE A 280 16.94 -26.90 -37.70
N ILE A 281 17.97 -27.71 -37.56
CA ILE A 281 17.92 -29.16 -37.80
C ILE A 281 17.97 -29.91 -36.48
N PHE A 282 16.98 -30.77 -36.28
CA PHE A 282 16.90 -31.72 -35.17
C PHE A 282 17.01 -33.15 -35.69
N ILE A 283 17.59 -34.03 -34.87
CA ILE A 283 17.64 -35.48 -35.12
C ILE A 283 17.19 -36.24 -33.87
N GLN A 284 16.78 -37.49 -34.05
CA GLN A 284 16.50 -38.37 -32.93
C GLN A 284 17.81 -39.00 -32.43
N ALA A 285 18.28 -38.59 -31.25
CA ALA A 285 19.50 -39.13 -30.65
C ALA A 285 19.51 -38.93 -29.13
N VAL A 286 20.48 -39.56 -28.45
CA VAL A 286 20.70 -39.39 -27.01
C VAL A 286 21.82 -38.37 -26.80
N PRO A 287 21.57 -37.26 -26.09
CA PRO A 287 22.60 -36.29 -25.78
C PRO A 287 23.55 -36.88 -24.72
N GLY A 288 24.85 -36.75 -24.95
CA GLY A 288 25.89 -37.19 -24.03
C GLY A 288 27.25 -37.24 -24.71
N ASP A 289 28.29 -37.30 -23.89
CA ASP A 289 29.67 -37.63 -24.25
C ASP A 289 30.02 -38.91 -23.48
N PHE A 290 29.91 -40.04 -24.16
CA PHE A 290 30.03 -41.38 -23.60
C PHE A 290 31.48 -41.90 -23.65
N ASP A 291 32.32 -41.32 -24.51
CA ASP A 291 33.74 -41.67 -24.64
C ASP A 291 34.69 -40.66 -23.96
N ASN A 292 34.12 -39.59 -23.38
CA ASN A 292 34.79 -38.50 -22.67
C ASN A 292 35.79 -37.73 -23.54
N ASN A 293 35.46 -37.53 -24.83
CA ASN A 293 36.32 -36.79 -25.76
C ASN A 293 36.01 -35.27 -25.81
N GLY A 294 35.02 -34.81 -25.03
CA GLY A 294 34.58 -33.42 -24.97
C GLY A 294 33.58 -33.03 -26.07
N ILE A 295 33.08 -34.00 -26.83
CA ILE A 295 32.13 -33.80 -27.94
C ILE A 295 30.92 -34.71 -27.73
N HIS A 296 29.74 -34.20 -28.04
CA HIS A 296 28.56 -35.04 -28.03
C HIS A 296 28.62 -36.16 -29.09
N ASP A 297 28.48 -37.43 -28.70
CA ASP A 297 28.65 -38.57 -29.62
C ASP A 297 27.70 -38.51 -30.82
N TYR A 298 26.45 -38.07 -30.61
CA TYR A 298 25.47 -37.94 -31.69
C TYR A 298 25.88 -36.89 -32.72
N CYS A 299 26.70 -35.91 -32.32
CA CYS A 299 27.19 -34.84 -33.18
C CYS A 299 28.36 -35.34 -34.04
N GLU A 300 29.21 -36.20 -33.48
CA GLU A 300 30.37 -36.79 -34.16
C GLU A 300 29.99 -37.80 -35.26
N ILE A 301 28.92 -38.59 -35.03
CA ILE A 301 28.53 -39.66 -35.96
C ILE A 301 27.69 -39.18 -37.15
N VAL A 302 27.31 -37.90 -37.21
CA VAL A 302 26.42 -37.36 -38.23
C VAL A 302 27.14 -36.37 -39.12
N THR A 303 26.99 -36.56 -40.44
CA THR A 303 27.43 -35.60 -41.45
C THR A 303 26.21 -35.03 -42.13
N VAL A 304 26.05 -33.71 -42.04
CA VAL A 304 25.04 -32.95 -42.77
C VAL A 304 25.71 -32.24 -43.93
N ASN A 305 25.10 -32.31 -45.10
CA ASN A 305 25.49 -31.55 -46.25
C ASN A 305 24.32 -30.64 -46.68
N ALA A 306 24.56 -29.34 -46.70
CA ALA A 306 23.62 -28.33 -47.14
C ALA A 306 24.25 -27.39 -48.17
N THR A 307 23.51 -27.10 -49.24
CA THR A 307 23.92 -26.15 -50.29
C THR A 307 22.77 -25.21 -50.62
N HIS A 308 23.10 -23.98 -51.03
CA HIS A 308 22.10 -22.96 -51.34
C HIS A 308 22.29 -22.37 -52.74
N SER A 309 21.18 -22.12 -53.44
CA SER A 309 21.22 -21.62 -54.83
C SER A 309 21.22 -20.09 -54.95
N GLY A 310 20.86 -19.37 -53.90
CA GLY A 310 20.69 -17.92 -53.88
C GLY A 310 21.92 -17.15 -53.38
N LEU A 311 21.76 -15.84 -53.31
CA LEU A 311 22.73 -14.92 -52.70
C LEU A 311 22.78 -15.14 -51.19
N TRP A 312 23.77 -14.60 -50.51
CA TRP A 312 23.87 -14.71 -49.06
C TRP A 312 24.56 -13.50 -48.45
N MET A 313 24.28 -13.27 -47.18
CA MET A 313 24.82 -12.18 -46.39
C MET A 313 25.87 -12.74 -45.43
N SER A 314 27.11 -12.22 -45.48
CA SER A 314 28.07 -12.45 -44.38
C SER A 314 27.73 -11.49 -43.25
N ASP A 315 27.78 -11.99 -42.01
CA ASP A 315 27.44 -11.23 -40.80
C ASP A 315 26.05 -10.58 -40.89
N PRO A 316 24.99 -11.37 -41.20
CA PRO A 316 23.64 -10.88 -41.42
C PRO A 316 23.10 -10.12 -40.20
N TRP A 317 22.22 -9.14 -40.45
CA TRP A 317 21.64 -8.24 -39.44
C TRP A 317 22.63 -7.39 -38.63
N THR A 318 23.93 -7.37 -39.00
CA THR A 318 24.93 -6.50 -38.38
C THR A 318 25.22 -5.24 -39.21
N SER A 319 25.90 -4.25 -38.59
CA SER A 319 26.37 -3.06 -39.31
C SER A 319 27.48 -3.33 -40.34
N TRP A 320 28.06 -4.52 -40.31
CA TRP A 320 29.12 -4.96 -41.23
C TRP A 320 28.59 -5.95 -42.28
N ALA A 321 27.28 -6.16 -42.33
CA ALA A 321 26.61 -7.07 -43.25
C ALA A 321 27.06 -6.80 -44.69
N LYS A 322 27.50 -7.86 -45.36
CA LYS A 322 27.97 -7.78 -46.75
C LYS A 322 27.32 -8.86 -47.58
N GLN A 323 26.67 -8.43 -48.65
CA GLN A 323 26.08 -9.33 -49.63
C GLN A 323 27.17 -9.98 -50.48
N ASN A 324 27.01 -11.27 -50.73
CA ASN A 324 27.90 -12.10 -51.52
C ASN A 324 27.11 -12.80 -52.64
N ASP A 325 27.81 -13.11 -53.73
CA ASP A 325 27.23 -13.83 -54.87
C ASP A 325 26.87 -15.27 -54.50
N ALA A 326 25.95 -15.84 -55.28
CA ALA A 326 25.48 -17.20 -55.08
C ALA A 326 26.60 -18.21 -55.34
N ASP A 327 26.80 -19.15 -54.41
CA ASP A 327 27.79 -20.21 -54.52
C ASP A 327 27.17 -21.54 -54.09
N GLN A 328 26.81 -22.36 -55.08
CA GLN A 328 26.22 -23.69 -54.86
C GLN A 328 27.21 -24.73 -54.35
N THR A 329 28.52 -24.43 -54.35
CA THR A 329 29.56 -25.32 -53.82
C THR A 329 29.85 -25.07 -52.35
N ARG A 330 29.34 -23.96 -51.80
CA ARG A 330 29.51 -23.59 -50.41
C ARG A 330 28.65 -24.49 -49.52
N GLN A 331 29.29 -25.07 -48.51
CA GLN A 331 28.61 -25.68 -47.37
C GLN A 331 27.92 -24.57 -46.57
N VAL A 332 26.61 -24.69 -46.37
CA VAL A 332 25.81 -23.71 -45.61
C VAL A 332 25.26 -24.30 -44.31
N PHE A 333 25.76 -25.45 -43.87
CA PHE A 333 25.42 -26.03 -42.56
C PHE A 333 26.54 -25.78 -41.55
N GLU A 334 26.16 -25.36 -40.35
CA GLU A 334 27.03 -25.16 -39.20
C GLU A 334 26.51 -25.95 -38.00
N LEU A 335 27.43 -26.57 -37.27
CA LEU A 335 27.12 -27.31 -36.05
C LEU A 335 26.84 -26.31 -34.93
N GLU A 336 25.64 -26.42 -34.36
CA GLU A 336 25.17 -25.53 -33.31
C GLU A 336 24.13 -26.26 -32.47
N ILE A 337 24.56 -26.89 -31.38
CA ILE A 337 23.69 -27.73 -30.56
C ILE A 337 22.80 -26.94 -29.60
N ALA A 338 23.15 -25.68 -29.28
CA ALA A 338 22.38 -24.85 -28.36
C ALA A 338 22.29 -23.39 -28.82
N HIS A 339 23.42 -22.68 -28.82
CA HIS A 339 23.56 -21.27 -29.21
C HIS A 339 24.75 -21.09 -30.15
N ASP A 340 24.87 -19.93 -30.78
CA ASP A 340 26.01 -19.58 -31.65
C ASP A 340 27.36 -19.92 -30.98
N GLY A 341 28.25 -20.52 -31.74
CA GLY A 341 29.55 -21.02 -31.26
C GLY A 341 29.53 -22.30 -30.41
N SER A 342 28.37 -22.86 -30.05
CA SER A 342 28.30 -24.08 -29.23
C SER A 342 28.90 -25.32 -29.91
N GLY A 343 28.95 -25.35 -31.24
CA GLY A 343 29.53 -26.46 -31.99
C GLY A 343 28.88 -27.78 -31.57
N CYS A 344 29.72 -28.72 -31.13
CA CYS A 344 29.32 -30.02 -30.56
C CYS A 344 29.83 -30.20 -29.12
N ASP A 345 30.19 -29.12 -28.41
CA ASP A 345 30.86 -29.18 -27.11
C ASP A 345 30.01 -29.90 -26.05
N ALA A 346 30.57 -30.92 -25.40
CA ALA A 346 29.91 -31.71 -24.38
C ALA A 346 29.63 -30.94 -23.07
N ASP A 347 30.35 -29.84 -22.82
CA ASP A 347 30.08 -28.95 -21.69
C ASP A 347 28.79 -28.12 -21.88
N VAL A 348 28.25 -28.07 -23.11
CA VAL A 348 27.03 -27.34 -23.46
C VAL A 348 25.88 -28.31 -23.71
N TRP A 349 24.84 -28.24 -22.87
CA TRP A 349 23.68 -29.10 -23.03
C TRP A 349 22.85 -28.71 -24.27
N PRO A 350 22.52 -29.66 -25.18
CA PRO A 350 21.83 -29.35 -26.42
C PRO A 350 20.36 -28.99 -26.23
N GLU A 351 19.83 -28.17 -27.13
CA GLU A 351 18.40 -27.89 -27.21
C GLU A 351 17.63 -29.18 -27.57
N GLN A 352 16.54 -29.45 -26.85
CA GLN A 352 15.75 -30.67 -26.97
C GLN A 352 14.27 -30.41 -27.18
N LYS A 353 13.64 -31.26 -28.00
CA LYS A 353 12.19 -31.28 -28.27
C LYS A 353 11.69 -32.72 -28.20
N GLY A 354 11.32 -33.16 -26.99
CA GLY A 354 11.01 -34.57 -26.75
C GLY A 354 12.26 -35.43 -26.93
N ASP A 355 12.18 -36.42 -27.82
CA ASP A 355 13.31 -37.33 -28.14
C ASP A 355 14.24 -36.77 -29.24
N LEU A 356 14.02 -35.51 -29.65
CA LEU A 356 14.81 -34.83 -30.68
C LEU A 356 15.85 -33.91 -30.03
N VAL A 357 17.08 -33.94 -30.54
CA VAL A 357 18.19 -33.06 -30.16
C VAL A 357 18.54 -32.15 -31.33
N LYS A 358 18.82 -30.88 -31.06
CA LYS A 358 19.31 -29.92 -32.06
C LYS A 358 20.73 -30.32 -32.49
N LEU A 359 20.96 -30.35 -33.80
CA LEU A 359 22.26 -30.68 -34.39
C LEU A 359 22.97 -29.44 -34.94
N GLY A 360 22.22 -28.50 -35.52
CA GLY A 360 22.80 -27.29 -36.08
C GLY A 360 21.83 -26.48 -36.91
N GLN A 361 22.38 -25.49 -37.62
CA GLN A 361 21.65 -24.55 -38.44
C GLN A 361 22.15 -24.60 -39.88
N ALA A 362 21.22 -24.59 -40.83
CA ALA A 362 21.51 -24.50 -42.25
C ALA A 362 21.03 -23.17 -42.81
N CYS A 363 21.84 -22.58 -43.67
CA CYS A 363 21.52 -21.38 -44.44
C CYS A 363 21.29 -20.09 -43.61
N TYR A 364 22.03 -19.92 -42.52
CA TYR A 364 22.02 -18.67 -41.78
C TYR A 364 22.51 -17.50 -42.65
N GLY A 365 21.69 -16.46 -42.81
CA GLY A 365 21.97 -15.31 -43.66
C GLY A 365 21.81 -15.58 -45.17
N CYS A 366 21.26 -16.72 -45.58
CA CYS A 366 20.93 -16.96 -46.98
C CYS A 366 19.77 -16.06 -47.43
N MET A 367 19.82 -15.59 -48.67
CA MET A 367 18.74 -14.82 -49.27
C MET A 367 17.78 -15.74 -50.02
N ALA A 368 16.88 -15.17 -50.83
CA ALA A 368 15.90 -15.94 -51.59
C ALA A 368 16.55 -17.00 -52.51
N GLY A 369 16.14 -18.26 -52.35
CA GLY A 369 16.71 -19.39 -53.10
C GLY A 369 16.30 -20.76 -52.55
N TYR A 370 16.73 -21.83 -53.24
CA TYR A 370 16.55 -23.20 -52.76
C TYR A 370 17.74 -23.62 -51.90
N THR A 371 17.43 -24.24 -50.76
CA THR A 371 18.39 -24.90 -49.88
C THR A 371 18.14 -26.41 -49.93
N ASP A 372 19.13 -27.15 -50.39
CA ASP A 372 19.14 -28.60 -50.40
C ASP A 372 19.92 -29.08 -49.17
N ILE A 373 19.32 -29.91 -48.35
CA ILE A 373 19.89 -30.42 -47.09
C ILE A 373 19.81 -31.94 -47.09
N SER A 374 20.84 -32.60 -46.62
CA SER A 374 20.87 -34.06 -46.44
C SER A 374 21.68 -34.44 -45.22
N ALA A 375 21.25 -35.47 -44.50
CA ALA A 375 21.93 -36.00 -43.32
C ALA A 375 22.23 -37.48 -43.49
N SER A 376 23.46 -37.88 -43.15
CA SER A 376 23.89 -39.27 -43.19
C SER A 376 24.90 -39.58 -42.10
N ARG A 377 25.03 -40.86 -41.77
CA ARG A 377 26.00 -41.33 -40.79
C ARG A 377 27.42 -41.33 -41.36
N SER A 378 28.39 -40.88 -40.59
CA SER A 378 29.79 -40.75 -41.03
C SER A 378 30.49 -42.09 -41.31
N ASP A 379 30.10 -43.16 -40.62
CA ASP A 379 30.74 -44.49 -40.71
C ASP A 379 30.26 -45.34 -41.91
N ALA A 380 29.04 -45.13 -42.39
CA ALA A 380 28.43 -46.02 -43.37
C ALA A 380 27.43 -45.34 -44.32
N SER A 381 27.41 -44.00 -44.39
CA SER A 381 26.53 -43.20 -45.25
C SER A 381 25.04 -43.57 -45.16
N TYR A 382 24.62 -44.15 -44.04
CA TYR A 382 23.22 -44.46 -43.81
C TYR A 382 22.43 -43.15 -43.67
N PRO A 383 21.30 -42.99 -44.36
CA PRO A 383 20.48 -41.79 -44.23
C PRO A 383 19.98 -41.64 -42.79
N ILE A 384 20.04 -40.42 -42.26
CA ILE A 384 19.54 -40.10 -40.92
C ILE A 384 18.30 -39.23 -41.06
N PRO A 385 17.15 -39.63 -40.49
CA PRO A 385 15.95 -38.81 -40.52
C PRO A 385 16.17 -37.53 -39.72
N MET A 386 15.71 -36.42 -40.29
CA MET A 386 15.85 -35.08 -39.74
C MET A 386 14.49 -34.41 -39.61
N TRP A 387 14.38 -33.54 -38.61
CA TRP A 387 13.24 -32.69 -38.34
C TRP A 387 13.69 -31.25 -38.44
N ILE A 388 13.08 -30.51 -39.35
CA ILE A 388 13.52 -29.17 -39.72
C ILE A 388 12.50 -28.16 -39.26
N GLN A 389 13.00 -27.12 -38.61
CA GLN A 389 12.26 -25.95 -38.24
C GLN A 389 12.75 -24.74 -39.04
N ASP A 390 11.84 -23.86 -39.38
CA ASP A 390 12.14 -22.58 -40.03
C ASP A 390 12.58 -21.58 -38.94
N GLY A 391 13.84 -21.13 -39.05
CA GLY A 391 14.46 -20.24 -38.08
C GLY A 391 13.77 -18.87 -38.03
N GLU A 392 13.28 -18.36 -39.16
CA GLU A 392 12.61 -17.07 -39.24
C GLU A 392 11.29 -17.13 -38.48
N ARG A 393 10.56 -18.24 -38.63
CA ARG A 393 9.35 -18.52 -37.85
C ARG A 393 9.60 -18.62 -36.36
N VAL A 394 10.74 -19.15 -35.94
CA VAL A 394 11.12 -19.21 -34.52
C VAL A 394 11.40 -17.82 -33.96
N VAL A 395 12.12 -16.98 -34.71
CA VAL A 395 12.41 -15.60 -34.30
C VAL A 395 11.11 -14.77 -34.26
N GLU A 396 10.25 -14.89 -35.26
CA GLU A 396 8.91 -14.28 -35.29
C GLU A 396 8.08 -14.73 -34.06
N ALA A 397 8.07 -16.02 -33.79
CA ALA A 397 7.38 -16.61 -32.64
C ALA A 397 7.89 -16.08 -31.30
N ARG A 398 9.21 -15.96 -31.12
CA ARG A 398 9.82 -15.33 -29.94
C ARG A 398 9.38 -13.87 -29.80
N GLY A 399 9.37 -13.11 -30.89
CA GLY A 399 8.88 -11.73 -30.91
C GLY A 399 7.41 -11.63 -30.44
N LEU A 400 6.54 -12.50 -30.94
CA LEU A 400 5.14 -12.59 -30.53
C LEU A 400 4.99 -12.94 -29.04
N MET A 401 5.80 -13.90 -28.54
CA MET A 401 5.78 -14.27 -27.12
C MET A 401 6.24 -13.12 -26.20
N ILE A 402 7.27 -12.37 -26.59
CA ILE A 402 7.75 -11.21 -25.83
C ILE A 402 6.68 -10.12 -25.79
N ALA A 403 6.12 -9.75 -26.94
CA ALA A 403 5.05 -8.76 -27.04
C ALA A 403 3.81 -9.19 -26.22
N GLY A 404 3.41 -10.46 -26.36
CA GLY A 404 2.30 -11.04 -25.61
C GLY A 404 2.52 -11.03 -24.10
N SER A 405 3.74 -11.37 -23.65
CA SER A 405 4.13 -11.34 -22.23
C SER A 405 3.98 -9.94 -21.63
N ILE A 406 4.47 -8.91 -22.33
CA ILE A 406 4.40 -7.52 -21.87
C ILE A 406 2.93 -7.07 -21.78
N MET A 407 2.15 -7.31 -22.84
CA MET A 407 0.74 -6.91 -22.88
C MET A 407 -0.11 -7.61 -21.82
N SER A 408 0.07 -8.93 -21.66
CA SER A 408 -0.63 -9.73 -20.64
C SER A 408 -0.21 -9.32 -19.22
N GLY A 409 1.09 -9.07 -19.00
CA GLY A 409 1.62 -8.57 -17.73
C GLY A 409 1.01 -7.22 -17.34
N ILE A 410 1.02 -6.24 -18.25
CA ILE A 410 0.43 -4.91 -18.00
C ILE A 410 -1.08 -5.02 -17.78
N GLY A 411 -1.79 -5.81 -18.60
CA GLY A 411 -3.23 -5.99 -18.50
C GLY A 411 -3.65 -6.64 -17.17
N SER A 412 -3.00 -7.72 -16.78
CA SER A 412 -3.30 -8.45 -15.55
C SER A 412 -3.02 -7.61 -14.30
N LEU A 413 -1.86 -6.94 -14.24
CA LEU A 413 -1.50 -6.06 -13.13
C LEU A 413 -2.45 -4.86 -13.00
N SER A 414 -2.86 -4.27 -14.13
CA SER A 414 -3.83 -3.18 -14.16
C SER A 414 -5.20 -3.62 -13.63
N LEU A 415 -5.65 -4.83 -13.96
CA LEU A 415 -6.91 -5.39 -13.45
C LEU A 415 -6.86 -5.64 -11.94
N VAL A 416 -5.76 -6.19 -11.42
CA VAL A 416 -5.60 -6.41 -9.98
C VAL A 416 -5.59 -5.08 -9.24
N GLY A 417 -4.82 -4.09 -9.71
CA GLY A 417 -4.75 -2.77 -9.10
C GLY A 417 -6.12 -2.07 -9.09
N LEU A 418 -6.78 -1.99 -10.25
CA LEU A 418 -8.10 -1.35 -10.36
C LEU A 418 -9.19 -2.12 -9.61
N GLY A 419 -9.11 -3.45 -9.54
CA GLY A 419 -10.02 -4.31 -8.78
C GLY A 419 -9.93 -4.05 -7.27
N ILE A 420 -8.72 -3.99 -6.71
CA ILE A 420 -8.49 -3.61 -5.31
C ILE A 420 -9.04 -2.20 -5.04
N THR A 421 -8.78 -1.26 -5.96
CA THR A 421 -9.28 0.11 -5.86
C THR A 421 -10.81 0.14 -5.81
N ARG A 422 -11.47 -0.59 -6.70
CA ARG A 422 -12.93 -0.67 -6.73
C ARG A 422 -13.49 -1.35 -5.49
N LYS A 423 -12.84 -2.37 -4.95
CA LYS A 423 -13.25 -3.00 -3.69
C LYS A 423 -13.12 -2.03 -2.52
N ALA A 424 -12.08 -1.19 -2.49
CA ALA A 424 -11.94 -0.11 -1.51
C ALA A 424 -13.05 0.96 -1.66
N PHE A 425 -13.48 1.25 -2.90
CA PHE A 425 -14.64 2.12 -3.16
C PHE A 425 -16.00 1.47 -2.88
N LYS A 426 -16.08 0.14 -2.94
CA LYS A 426 -17.31 -0.64 -2.71
C LYS A 426 -17.42 -1.11 -1.25
N ALA A 427 -16.38 -0.96 -0.43
CA ALA A 427 -16.53 -0.96 1.02
C ALA A 427 -17.57 0.13 1.32
N ASN A 428 -18.76 -0.30 1.72
CA ASN A 428 -19.98 0.50 1.70
C ASN A 428 -19.69 1.93 2.17
N PRO A 429 -19.97 2.96 1.35
CA PRO A 429 -20.18 4.27 1.96
C PRO A 429 -21.29 4.05 2.98
N THR A 430 -21.00 4.32 4.26
CA THR A 430 -22.05 4.64 5.22
C THR A 430 -23.00 5.58 4.47
N PRO A 431 -24.27 5.20 4.26
CA PRO A 431 -25.12 5.92 3.33
C PRO A 431 -25.09 7.38 3.74
N ALA A 432 -24.65 8.24 2.82
CA ALA A 432 -24.78 9.67 2.98
C ALA A 432 -26.27 9.92 3.20
N ARG A 433 -26.60 10.18 4.48
CA ARG A 433 -27.94 10.34 5.02
C ARG A 433 -28.60 11.46 4.22
N LYS A 434 -29.52 11.07 3.34
CA LYS A 434 -30.51 11.99 2.79
C LYS A 434 -31.60 12.13 3.85
N ASP A 435 -32.01 13.38 4.02
CA ASP A 435 -33.08 13.94 4.83
C ASP A 435 -32.75 14.29 6.29
N PRO A 436 -33.40 15.37 6.81
CA PRO A 436 -32.98 16.09 8.01
C PRO A 436 -32.89 15.17 9.21
N GLU A 437 -31.79 15.30 9.92
CA GLU A 437 -31.35 14.44 11.02
C GLU A 437 -32.44 14.25 12.09
N ALA A 438 -33.15 13.13 12.07
CA ALA A 438 -33.76 12.61 13.29
C ALA A 438 -32.64 12.42 14.32
N PRO A 439 -32.78 12.93 15.56
CA PRO A 439 -31.71 12.85 16.55
C PRO A 439 -31.30 11.40 16.79
N ALA A 440 -30.00 11.16 17.03
CA ALA A 440 -29.46 9.80 17.20
C ALA A 440 -30.15 9.00 18.31
N ILE A 441 -30.65 9.71 19.33
CA ILE A 441 -31.53 9.19 20.38
C ILE A 441 -32.76 10.09 20.42
N GLU A 442 -33.94 9.51 20.42
CA GLU A 442 -35.21 10.23 20.53
C GLU A 442 -35.96 9.77 21.78
N VAL A 443 -36.31 10.72 22.63
CA VAL A 443 -37.04 10.47 23.87
C VAL A 443 -38.53 10.48 23.55
N LEU A 444 -39.17 9.32 23.76
CA LEU A 444 -40.59 9.11 23.47
C LEU A 444 -41.47 9.54 24.66
N GLU A 445 -41.02 9.29 25.89
CA GLU A 445 -41.74 9.65 27.11
C GLU A 445 -40.77 9.88 28.28
N ALA A 446 -40.88 11.02 28.94
CA ALA A 446 -40.08 11.39 30.12
C ALA A 446 -40.94 12.16 31.13
N ILE A 447 -41.78 11.44 31.85
CA ILE A 447 -42.72 11.98 32.83
C ILE A 447 -42.40 11.40 34.21
N GLU A 448 -42.47 12.23 35.24
CA GLU A 448 -42.27 11.81 36.62
C GLU A 448 -43.23 10.68 37.03
N GLY A 449 -42.70 9.62 37.65
CA GLY A 449 -43.47 8.44 38.05
C GLY A 449 -43.87 7.50 36.89
N LYS A 450 -43.21 7.63 35.73
CA LYS A 450 -43.33 6.68 34.61
C LYS A 450 -41.95 6.24 34.11
N PRO A 451 -41.83 5.05 33.50
CA PRO A 451 -40.62 4.64 32.80
C PRO A 451 -40.22 5.65 31.72
N VAL A 452 -38.92 5.94 31.63
CA VAL A 452 -38.38 6.81 30.59
C VAL A 452 -38.23 6.00 29.32
N ARG A 453 -39.01 6.32 28.28
CA ARG A 453 -39.00 5.61 26.99
C ARG A 453 -38.24 6.38 25.93
N PHE A 454 -37.46 5.66 25.13
CA PHE A 454 -36.62 6.24 24.10
C PHE A 454 -36.35 5.24 22.97
N ARG A 455 -35.93 5.76 21.82
CA ARG A 455 -35.41 4.96 20.71
C ARG A 455 -34.03 5.44 20.29
N ILE A 456 -33.18 4.50 19.86
CA ILE A 456 -31.85 4.76 19.33
C ILE A 456 -31.92 4.56 17.82
N ASN A 457 -31.88 5.67 17.08
CA ASN A 457 -32.04 5.67 15.62
C ASN A 457 -30.76 5.22 14.89
N ASP A 458 -29.61 5.31 15.55
CA ASP A 458 -28.30 4.91 15.01
C ASP A 458 -27.46 4.18 16.08
N PRO A 459 -27.77 2.90 16.37
CA PRO A 459 -27.04 2.15 17.39
C PRO A 459 -25.65 1.72 16.89
N PRO A 460 -24.62 1.71 17.75
CA PRO A 460 -23.31 1.17 17.42
C PRO A 460 -23.38 -0.32 17.07
N ARG A 461 -22.48 -0.78 16.19
CA ARG A 461 -22.47 -2.17 15.65
C ARG A 461 -21.75 -3.20 16.54
N SER A 462 -21.17 -2.75 17.66
CA SER A 462 -20.42 -3.63 18.56
C SER A 462 -21.38 -4.46 19.41
N SER A 463 -21.10 -5.74 19.59
CA SER A 463 -21.83 -6.60 20.53
C SER A 463 -21.58 -6.19 21.98
N SER A 464 -20.48 -5.48 22.25
CA SER A 464 -20.16 -4.94 23.57
C SER A 464 -20.70 -3.53 23.77
N ALA A 465 -21.69 -3.10 23.00
CA ALA A 465 -22.25 -1.76 23.13
C ALA A 465 -23.37 -1.73 24.17
N TRP A 466 -23.47 -0.63 24.90
CA TRP A 466 -24.42 -0.50 26.00
C TRP A 466 -24.94 0.93 26.11
N VAL A 467 -26.07 1.10 26.79
CA VAL A 467 -26.74 2.38 27.00
C VAL A 467 -26.98 2.61 28.48
N ALA A 468 -26.86 3.86 28.93
CA ALA A 468 -27.11 4.25 30.31
C ALA A 468 -27.82 5.59 30.43
N ILE A 469 -28.53 5.76 31.55
CA ILE A 469 -29.20 7.00 31.93
C ILE A 469 -28.53 7.59 33.18
N TYR A 470 -28.10 8.84 33.05
CA TYR A 470 -27.34 9.56 34.08
C TYR A 470 -28.11 10.79 34.56
N PRO A 471 -27.96 11.17 35.84
CA PRO A 471 -28.22 12.54 36.27
C PRO A 471 -27.35 13.51 35.45
N PHE A 472 -27.88 14.69 35.16
CA PHE A 472 -27.11 15.72 34.47
C PHE A 472 -25.81 16.04 35.21
N GLY A 473 -24.68 15.99 34.49
CA GLY A 473 -23.35 16.24 35.05
C GLY A 473 -22.65 15.05 35.71
N ALA A 474 -23.29 13.88 35.85
CA ALA A 474 -22.62 12.70 36.38
C ALA A 474 -21.55 12.15 35.41
N SER A 475 -20.46 11.60 35.99
CA SER A 475 -19.38 10.91 35.25
C SER A 475 -19.91 9.65 34.57
N ASP A 476 -19.33 9.28 33.42
CA ASP A 476 -19.68 8.05 32.70
C ASP A 476 -19.37 6.78 33.52
N GLU A 477 -18.46 6.89 34.49
CA GLU A 477 -18.08 5.80 35.41
C GLU A 477 -19.17 5.50 36.46
N ASP A 478 -20.09 6.42 36.76
CA ASP A 478 -21.15 6.27 37.78
C ASP A 478 -22.48 5.76 37.17
N HIS A 479 -22.40 4.64 36.46
CA HIS A 479 -23.52 4.08 35.72
C HIS A 479 -24.42 3.14 36.54
N GLY A 480 -24.08 2.83 37.80
CA GLY A 480 -24.94 2.08 38.72
C GLY A 480 -25.23 0.62 38.31
N GLU A 481 -26.36 0.08 38.77
CA GLU A 481 -26.75 -1.32 38.54
C GLU A 481 -27.36 -1.56 37.15
N GLU A 482 -27.08 -2.75 36.61
CA GLU A 482 -27.62 -3.22 35.33
C GLU A 482 -29.13 -3.38 35.40
N GLY A 483 -29.85 -2.98 34.36
CA GLY A 483 -31.31 -2.96 34.30
C GLY A 483 -31.93 -1.67 34.84
N GLU A 484 -31.31 -1.05 35.85
CA GLU A 484 -31.79 0.18 36.50
C GLU A 484 -31.26 1.44 35.83
N ARG A 485 -29.95 1.51 35.61
CA ARG A 485 -29.28 2.67 35.05
C ARG A 485 -28.55 2.41 33.75
N TRP A 486 -28.28 1.16 33.43
CA TRP A 486 -27.66 0.79 32.16
C TRP A 486 -28.11 -0.59 31.68
N LYS A 487 -28.02 -0.83 30.37
CA LYS A 487 -28.36 -2.11 29.71
C LYS A 487 -27.46 -2.34 28.51
N TRP A 488 -27.13 -3.60 28.23
CA TRP A 488 -26.51 -3.98 26.96
C TRP A 488 -27.47 -3.73 25.80
N LEU A 489 -26.92 -3.28 24.66
CA LEU A 489 -27.73 -3.07 23.45
C LEU A 489 -28.16 -4.38 22.79
N GLU A 490 -27.43 -5.48 23.01
CA GLU A 490 -27.81 -6.80 22.49
C GLU A 490 -29.08 -7.38 23.14
N ASP A 491 -29.37 -6.97 24.38
CA ASP A 491 -30.52 -7.43 25.15
C ASP A 491 -31.70 -6.43 25.15
N LEU A 492 -31.57 -5.34 24.37
CA LEU A 492 -32.50 -4.22 24.36
C LEU A 492 -33.15 -4.05 22.98
N ASP A 493 -34.47 -3.86 22.95
CA ASP A 493 -35.13 -3.35 21.74
C ASP A 493 -34.82 -1.86 21.59
N VAL A 494 -33.86 -1.54 20.72
CA VAL A 494 -33.42 -0.17 20.44
C VAL A 494 -34.52 0.73 19.85
N SER A 495 -35.62 0.17 19.36
CA SER A 495 -36.73 0.94 18.78
C SER A 495 -37.80 1.38 19.79
N ASP A 496 -37.85 0.74 20.97
CA ASP A 496 -38.75 1.07 22.09
C ASP A 496 -38.10 0.65 23.42
N ALA A 497 -36.99 1.30 23.75
CA ALA A 497 -36.22 1.05 24.96
C ALA A 497 -36.80 1.82 26.16
N SER A 498 -36.61 1.28 27.36
CA SER A 498 -37.02 1.97 28.59
C SER A 498 -36.08 1.77 29.78
N PHE A 499 -35.98 2.81 30.60
CA PHE A 499 -35.44 2.76 31.95
C PHE A 499 -36.56 2.92 32.99
N PRO A 500 -36.38 2.39 34.22
CA PRO A 500 -37.34 2.58 35.32
C PRO A 500 -37.65 4.04 35.60
N GLU A 501 -38.73 4.27 36.35
CA GLU A 501 -39.23 5.60 36.67
C GLU A 501 -38.20 6.49 37.37
N ARG A 502 -38.26 7.79 37.07
CA ARG A 502 -37.33 8.79 37.61
C ARG A 502 -38.09 9.98 38.19
N ARG A 503 -37.47 10.62 39.18
CA ARG A 503 -37.94 11.87 39.77
C ARG A 503 -37.66 13.04 38.82
N LYS A 504 -38.38 14.14 38.99
CA LYS A 504 -38.13 15.39 38.26
C LYS A 504 -36.65 15.80 38.30
N GLY A 505 -36.10 16.11 37.14
CA GLY A 505 -34.72 16.58 36.97
C GLY A 505 -34.21 16.43 35.54
N THR A 506 -33.07 17.06 35.25
CA THR A 506 -32.37 16.91 33.97
C THR A 506 -31.58 15.61 33.98
N VAL A 507 -31.76 14.81 32.93
CA VAL A 507 -31.13 13.50 32.75
C VAL A 507 -30.50 13.39 31.37
N SER A 508 -29.58 12.44 31.24
CA SER A 508 -28.77 12.24 30.04
C SER A 508 -28.77 10.75 29.68
N ILE A 509 -29.31 10.39 28.52
CA ILE A 509 -29.14 9.03 27.96
C ILE A 509 -27.87 9.04 27.11
N ARG A 510 -26.98 8.09 27.38
CA ARG A 510 -25.67 7.96 26.72
C ARG A 510 -25.52 6.54 26.21
N VAL A 511 -25.10 6.40 24.97
CA VAL A 511 -24.79 5.12 24.32
C VAL A 511 -23.29 5.02 24.13
N PHE A 512 -22.71 3.89 24.47
CA PHE A 512 -21.27 3.61 24.35
C PHE A 512 -21.03 2.54 23.30
N SER A 513 -19.99 2.71 22.48
CA SER A 513 -19.74 1.84 21.32
C SER A 513 -18.89 0.61 21.64
N ASP A 514 -18.36 0.51 22.85
CA ASP A 514 -17.53 -0.58 23.33
C ASP A 514 -17.90 -0.96 24.77
N GLY A 515 -17.29 -2.03 25.30
CA GLY A 515 -17.46 -2.43 26.70
C GLY A 515 -16.77 -1.49 27.70
N GLY A 516 -16.24 -0.35 27.22
CA GLY A 516 -15.69 0.72 28.01
C GLY A 516 -16.61 1.96 27.95
N HIS A 517 -16.02 3.15 28.05
CA HIS A 517 -16.76 4.42 28.10
C HIS A 517 -16.60 5.25 26.81
N THR A 518 -16.43 4.60 25.64
CA THR A 518 -16.33 5.33 24.36
C THR A 518 -17.71 5.82 23.90
N LEU A 519 -18.02 7.09 24.22
CA LEU A 519 -19.32 7.71 23.93
C LEU A 519 -19.64 7.72 22.43
N HIS A 520 -20.74 7.09 22.04
CA HIS A 520 -21.28 7.07 20.69
C HIS A 520 -22.30 8.18 20.45
N SER A 521 -23.29 8.29 21.34
CA SER A 521 -24.35 9.30 21.25
C SER A 521 -24.87 9.68 22.63
N ARG A 522 -25.31 10.94 22.78
CA ARG A 522 -25.88 11.48 24.01
C ARG A 522 -27.15 12.27 23.70
N ALA A 523 -28.17 12.14 24.54
CA ALA A 523 -29.34 12.99 24.55
C ALA A 523 -29.63 13.47 25.98
N ASP A 524 -29.67 14.79 26.14
CA ASP A 524 -29.98 15.46 27.41
C ASP A 524 -31.41 16.01 27.34
N PHE A 525 -32.21 15.77 28.38
CA PHE A 525 -33.62 16.16 28.45
C PHE A 525 -34.09 16.30 29.89
N ASP A 526 -35.22 16.98 30.06
CA ASP A 526 -35.87 17.16 31.36
C ASP A 526 -37.03 16.16 31.54
N ILE A 527 -37.12 15.57 32.73
CA ILE A 527 -38.29 14.81 33.14
C ILE A 527 -39.39 15.79 33.54
N SER A 528 -40.49 15.78 32.78
CA SER A 528 -41.64 16.64 33.03
C SER A 528 -42.36 16.23 34.31
N PRO A 529 -42.85 17.18 35.13
CA PRO A 529 -43.65 16.86 36.30
C PRO A 529 -44.93 16.12 35.88
N LYS A 530 -45.43 15.25 36.74
CA LYS A 530 -46.76 14.66 36.56
C LYS A 530 -47.78 15.79 36.68
N ASP A 531 -48.63 15.98 35.65
CA ASP A 531 -49.73 16.94 35.72
C ASP A 531 -50.68 16.54 36.87
N GLU A 532 -50.56 17.19 38.02
CA GLU A 532 -51.56 17.14 39.07
C GLU A 532 -52.69 18.12 38.70
N ARG A 533 -53.84 17.58 38.31
CA ARG A 533 -55.08 18.35 38.25
C ARG A 533 -55.47 18.73 39.68
N TRP A 534 -55.18 19.96 40.05
CA TRP A 534 -55.49 20.55 41.36
C TRP A 534 -56.99 20.74 41.66
N TRP A 535 -57.90 20.11 40.89
CA TRP A 535 -59.35 20.20 41.06
C TRP A 535 -60.06 18.84 41.19
N GLU A 536 -59.31 17.75 41.40
CA GLU A 536 -59.85 16.45 41.77
C GLU A 536 -59.47 16.15 43.24
N ASP A 537 -60.00 16.95 44.17
CA ASP A 537 -60.22 16.62 45.59
C ASP A 537 -61.47 17.36 46.11
#